data_AF-A0A091C4R5-F1
#
_entry.id   AF-A0A091C4R5-F1
#
_cell.length_a   1.000
_cell.length_b   1.000
_cell.length_c   1.000
_cell.angle_alpha   90.00
_cell.angle_beta   90.00
_cell.angle_gamma   90.00
#
_symmetry.space_group_name_H-M   'P 1'
#
loop_
_entity.id
_entity.type
_entity.pdbx_description
1 polymer ?
#
loop_
_entity_poly.entity_id
_entity_poly.type
_entity_poly.pdbx_seq_one_letter_code
_entity_poly.pdbx_strand_id
1 'polypeptide(L)'
;MEETLQKGMEDYVLASSRTPDYVLGEAFAIPLDKITLDVQSKNVMNIEMPVLNEIYDDEKSEDRFSYGFMSTTSELDLALNNLSSILPIMLKLAEIEKSCQMMADEIERTRRRVNALEYKMIPQLEDTIAYIEKTLDESERATLTRLMKSIDVIESED
;
A
#
# COMPACT_ATOMS: atom_id res chain seq x y z
N MET A 1 14.85 2.45 -17.45
CA MET A 1 14.84 1.31 -16.52
C MET A 1 14.88 0.00 -17.30
N GLU A 2 13.88 -0.33 -18.10
CA GLU A 2 13.87 -1.57 -18.87
C GLU A 2 15.02 -1.67 -19.88
N GLU A 3 15.25 -0.63 -20.67
CA GLU A 3 16.36 -0.59 -21.64
C GLU A 3 17.74 -0.70 -20.97
N THR A 4 17.92 -0.06 -19.81
CA THR A 4 19.17 -0.09 -19.04
C THR A 4 19.38 -1.46 -18.36
N LEU A 5 18.31 -2.11 -17.89
CA LEU A 5 18.37 -3.46 -17.35
C LEU A 5 18.71 -4.47 -18.44
N GLN A 6 18.06 -4.34 -19.61
CA GLN A 6 18.29 -5.19 -20.77
C GLN A 6 19.75 -5.10 -21.22
N LYS A 7 20.31 -3.90 -21.35
CA LYS A 7 21.74 -3.71 -21.67
C LYS A 7 22.65 -4.31 -20.61
N GLY A 8 22.38 -4.10 -19.32
CA GLY A 8 23.16 -4.70 -18.24
C GLY A 8 23.13 -6.23 -18.25
N MET A 9 21.99 -6.84 -18.57
CA MET A 9 21.87 -8.30 -18.71
C MET A 9 22.56 -8.83 -19.99
N GLU A 10 22.48 -8.10 -21.10
CA GLU A 10 23.19 -8.44 -22.34
C GLU A 10 24.71 -8.44 -22.10
N ASP A 11 25.24 -7.38 -21.49
CA ASP A 11 26.65 -7.25 -21.11
C ASP A 11 27.10 -8.38 -20.16
N TYR A 12 26.25 -8.75 -19.20
CA TYR A 12 26.53 -9.88 -18.29
C TYR A 12 26.59 -11.22 -19.02
N VAL A 13 25.66 -11.48 -19.95
CA VAL A 13 25.64 -12.72 -20.74
C VAL A 13 26.90 -12.81 -21.60
N LEU A 14 27.31 -11.72 -22.23
CA LEU A 14 28.55 -11.65 -23.00
C LEU A 14 29.78 -11.95 -22.10
N ALA A 15 29.85 -11.34 -20.92
CA ALA A 15 30.92 -11.59 -19.97
C ALA A 15 30.97 -13.06 -19.47
N SER A 16 29.80 -13.65 -19.19
CA SER A 16 29.66 -15.04 -18.73
C SER A 16 30.07 -16.07 -19.80
N SER A 17 29.91 -15.73 -21.08
CA SER A 17 30.33 -16.61 -22.18
C SER A 17 31.86 -16.72 -22.30
N ARG A 18 32.57 -15.68 -21.86
CA ARG A 18 34.02 -15.52 -22.04
C ARG A 18 34.81 -15.89 -20.79
N THR A 19 34.16 -15.87 -19.62
CA THR A 19 34.78 -16.10 -18.31
C THR A 19 34.30 -17.44 -17.76
N PRO A 20 35.19 -18.36 -17.35
CA PRO A 20 34.78 -19.62 -16.73
C PRO A 20 34.03 -19.43 -15.40
N ASP A 21 33.02 -20.27 -15.15
CA ASP A 21 32.12 -20.16 -13.98
C ASP A 21 32.85 -20.13 -12.62
N TYR A 22 33.98 -20.83 -12.48
CA TYR A 22 34.73 -20.86 -11.23
C TYR A 22 35.36 -19.49 -10.91
N VAL A 23 35.77 -18.73 -11.94
CA VAL A 23 36.33 -17.37 -11.79
C VAL A 23 35.23 -16.40 -11.37
N LEU A 24 34.04 -16.55 -11.97
CA LEU A 24 32.86 -15.76 -11.59
C LEU A 24 32.45 -16.02 -10.14
N GLY A 25 32.47 -17.28 -9.72
CA GLY A 25 32.16 -17.69 -8.35
C GLY A 25 33.12 -17.10 -7.32
N GLU A 26 34.43 -17.07 -7.63
CA GLU A 26 35.43 -16.41 -6.79
C GLU A 26 35.23 -14.89 -6.74
N ALA A 27 34.93 -14.26 -7.88
CA ALA A 27 34.69 -12.82 -7.98
C ALA A 27 33.49 -12.34 -7.14
N PHE A 28 32.43 -13.17 -7.04
CA PHE A 28 31.22 -12.85 -6.26
C PHE A 28 31.24 -13.37 -4.82
N ALA A 29 32.26 -14.13 -4.42
CA ALA A 29 32.34 -14.69 -3.07
C ALA A 29 32.52 -13.60 -1.99
N ILE A 30 33.07 -12.44 -2.37
CA ILE A 30 33.23 -11.29 -1.49
C ILE A 30 32.23 -10.21 -1.94
N PRO A 31 31.30 -9.76 -1.06
CA PRO A 31 30.37 -8.71 -1.40
C PRO A 31 31.11 -7.38 -1.60
N LEU A 32 30.90 -6.78 -2.78
CA LEU A 32 31.53 -5.54 -3.22
C LEU A 32 31.09 -4.33 -2.40
N ASP A 33 29.78 -4.21 -2.16
CA ASP A 33 29.17 -3.12 -1.40
C ASP A 33 28.09 -3.67 -0.46
N LYS A 34 28.10 -3.22 0.80
CA LYS A 34 27.00 -3.44 1.73
C LYS A 34 25.99 -2.30 1.56
N ILE A 35 24.94 -2.56 0.79
CA ILE A 35 23.80 -1.65 0.71
C ILE A 35 22.87 -1.98 1.86
N THR A 36 22.63 -1.00 2.73
CA THR A 36 21.61 -1.12 3.80
C THR A 36 20.38 -0.31 3.41
N LEU A 37 19.21 -0.88 3.66
CA LEU A 37 17.94 -0.25 3.34
C LEU A 37 17.30 0.29 4.62
N ASP A 38 17.13 1.60 4.72
CA ASP A 38 16.35 2.24 5.76
C ASP A 38 14.90 2.39 5.31
N VAL A 39 13.99 1.73 6.02
CA VAL A 39 12.56 1.75 5.71
C VAL A 39 11.88 2.68 6.69
N GLN A 40 11.52 3.86 6.21
CA GLN A 40 10.76 4.84 6.98
C GLN A 40 9.28 4.75 6.66
N SER A 41 8.44 5.30 7.52
CA SER A 41 6.99 5.33 7.33
C SER A 41 6.51 6.78 7.25
N LYS A 42 5.71 7.11 6.24
CA LYS A 42 5.09 8.42 6.07
C LYS A 42 3.58 8.28 6.07
N ASN A 43 2.93 9.07 6.91
CA ASN A 43 1.47 9.12 6.96
C ASN A 43 0.91 10.02 5.85
N VAL A 44 0.05 9.45 5.00
CA VAL A 44 -0.72 10.17 3.98
C VAL A 44 -2.16 9.63 3.97
N MET A 45 -3.15 10.51 4.13
CA MET A 45 -4.58 10.14 4.12
C MET A 45 -4.93 9.00 5.10
N ASN A 46 -4.34 9.03 6.30
CA ASN A 46 -4.54 8.02 7.35
C ASN A 46 -4.04 6.61 6.98
N ILE A 47 -3.09 6.55 6.03
CA ILE A 47 -2.39 5.34 5.61
C ILE A 47 -0.89 5.56 5.88
N GLU A 48 -0.26 4.61 6.57
CA GLU A 48 1.19 4.56 6.73
C GLU A 48 1.82 3.99 5.46
N MET A 49 2.44 4.83 4.66
CA MET A 49 3.15 4.42 3.44
C MET A 49 4.64 4.24 3.71
N PRO A 50 5.28 3.18 3.20
CA PRO A 50 6.71 3.00 3.32
C PRO A 50 7.46 4.00 2.44
N VAL A 51 8.60 4.50 2.93
CA VAL A 51 9.58 5.29 2.19
C VAL A 51 10.89 4.53 2.24
N LEU A 52 11.46 4.23 1.07
CA LEU A 52 12.64 3.38 0.96
C LEU A 52 13.86 4.27 0.72
N ASN A 53 14.70 4.43 1.75
CA ASN A 53 15.95 5.19 1.65
C ASN A 53 17.14 4.22 1.59
N GLU A 54 17.97 4.37 0.58
CA GLU A 54 19.24 3.64 0.49
C GLU A 54 20.29 4.33 1.36
N ILE A 55 20.88 3.57 2.28
CA ILE A 55 22.07 3.99 3.02
C ILE A 55 23.25 3.19 2.45
N TYR A 56 24.07 3.90 1.69
CA TYR A 56 25.40 3.43 1.29
C TYR A 56 26.33 3.60 2.50
N ASP A 57 27.01 2.53 2.90
CA ASP A 57 28.04 2.64 3.92
C ASP A 57 29.22 3.42 3.31
N ASP A 58 29.42 4.66 3.77
CA ASP A 58 30.36 5.65 3.19
C ASP A 58 31.82 5.35 3.59
N GLU A 59 32.11 4.11 4.03
CA GLU A 59 33.47 3.58 4.10
C GLU A 59 33.96 3.39 2.66
N LYS A 60 34.43 4.49 2.08
CA LYS A 60 35.27 4.55 0.88
C LYS A 60 36.47 3.62 1.05
N SER A 61 36.26 2.33 0.83
CA SER A 61 37.32 1.38 0.57
C SER A 61 37.70 1.59 -0.90
N GLU A 62 38.92 2.05 -1.11
CA GLU A 62 39.49 2.35 -2.44
C GLU A 62 39.53 1.11 -3.38
N ASP A 63 39.22 -0.07 -2.86
CA ASP A 63 39.12 -1.34 -3.58
C ASP A 63 37.68 -1.62 -4.03
N ARG A 64 37.20 -0.86 -5.02
CA ARG A 64 35.86 -1.06 -5.63
C ARG A 64 35.63 -2.42 -6.31
N PHE A 65 36.64 -3.28 -6.35
CA PHE A 65 36.57 -4.56 -7.06
C PHE A 65 37.24 -5.66 -6.26
N SER A 66 36.44 -6.63 -5.80
CA SER A 66 36.92 -7.85 -5.13
C SER A 66 37.46 -8.91 -6.11
N TYR A 67 37.50 -8.59 -7.40
CA TYR A 67 37.94 -9.48 -8.48
C TYR A 67 39.19 -8.95 -9.20
N GLY A 68 40.01 -9.87 -9.72
CA GLY A 68 41.22 -9.52 -10.44
C GLY A 68 40.94 -9.00 -11.85
N PHE A 69 41.48 -7.83 -12.20
CA PHE A 69 41.42 -7.26 -13.56
C PHE A 69 42.00 -8.17 -14.65
N MET A 70 42.84 -9.14 -14.26
CA MET A 70 43.44 -10.12 -15.19
C MET A 70 42.48 -11.27 -15.52
N SER A 71 41.57 -11.59 -14.60
CA SER A 71 40.64 -12.72 -14.71
C SER A 71 39.24 -12.31 -15.17
N THR A 72 38.93 -11.01 -15.10
CA THR A 72 37.60 -10.46 -15.42
C THR A 72 37.60 -9.68 -16.73
N THR A 73 36.46 -9.64 -17.42
CA THR A 73 36.25 -8.88 -18.66
C THR A 73 35.68 -7.49 -18.40
N SER A 74 36.01 -6.52 -19.28
CA SER A 74 35.44 -5.17 -19.22
C SER A 74 33.91 -5.14 -19.35
N GLU A 75 33.31 -6.14 -20.00
CA GLU A 75 31.86 -6.28 -20.13
C GLU A 75 31.21 -6.55 -18.76
N LEU A 76 31.89 -7.28 -17.86
CA LEU A 76 31.41 -7.52 -16.51
C LEU A 76 31.36 -6.22 -15.69
N ASP A 77 32.39 -5.38 -15.82
CA ASP A 77 32.43 -4.08 -15.16
C ASP A 77 31.30 -3.16 -15.65
N LEU A 78 31.01 -3.17 -16.95
CA LEU A 78 29.90 -2.41 -17.54
C LEU A 78 28.54 -2.92 -17.05
N ALA A 79 28.35 -4.24 -17.02
CA ALA A 79 27.14 -4.86 -16.49
C ALA A 79 26.92 -4.46 -15.01
N LEU A 80 27.97 -4.50 -14.19
CA LEU A 80 27.90 -4.19 -12.76
C LEU A 80 27.61 -2.71 -12.50
N ASN A 81 28.21 -1.80 -13.28
CA ASN A 81 27.89 -0.37 -13.22
C ASN A 81 26.44 -0.08 -13.64
N ASN A 82 25.98 -0.71 -14.73
CA ASN A 82 24.60 -0.57 -15.20
C ASN A 82 23.61 -1.08 -14.13
N LEU A 83 23.89 -2.21 -13.48
CA LEU A 83 23.08 -2.78 -12.41
C LEU A 83 23.10 -1.94 -11.13
N SER A 84 24.24 -1.36 -10.76
CA SER A 84 24.34 -0.43 -9.62
C SER A 84 23.51 0.84 -9.87
N SER A 85 23.56 1.38 -11.09
CA SER A 85 22.83 2.61 -11.44
C SER A 85 21.29 2.47 -11.46
N ILE A 86 20.77 1.25 -11.70
CA ILE A 86 19.33 0.99 -11.77
C ILE A 86 18.70 0.65 -10.43
N LEU A 87 19.50 0.19 -9.45
CA LEU A 87 19.04 -0.22 -8.13
C LEU A 87 18.23 0.89 -7.42
N PRO A 88 18.67 2.17 -7.40
CA PRO A 88 17.88 3.29 -6.84
C PRO A 88 16.55 3.53 -7.54
N ILE A 89 16.52 3.37 -8.86
CA ILE A 89 15.32 3.55 -9.66
C ILE A 89 14.32 2.43 -9.36
N MET A 90 14.83 1.20 -9.19
CA MET A 90 14.03 0.03 -8.84
C MET A 90 13.42 0.15 -7.44
N LEU A 91 14.19 0.59 -6.45
CA LEU A 91 13.68 0.81 -5.10
C LEU A 91 12.61 1.90 -5.06
N LYS A 92 12.80 3.00 -5.79
CA LYS A 92 11.78 4.04 -5.91
C LYS A 92 10.51 3.57 -6.62
N LEU A 93 10.64 2.72 -7.64
CA LEU A 93 9.49 2.11 -8.30
C LEU A 93 8.71 1.22 -7.33
N ALA A 94 9.42 0.38 -6.56
CA ALA A 94 8.80 -0.49 -5.56
C ALA A 94 8.07 0.30 -4.46
N GLU A 95 8.65 1.43 -4.03
CA GLU A 95 7.99 2.36 -3.08
C GLU A 95 6.65 2.87 -3.63
N ILE A 96 6.64 3.36 -4.88
CA ILE A 96 5.45 3.92 -5.53
C ILE A 96 4.40 2.82 -5.76
N GLU A 97 4.81 1.66 -6.25
CA GLU A 97 3.91 0.52 -6.49
C GLU A 97 3.22 0.09 -5.19
N LYS A 98 4.01 -0.06 -4.12
CA LYS A 98 3.47 -0.47 -2.82
C LYS A 98 2.52 0.57 -2.25
N SER A 99 2.88 1.84 -2.36
CA SER A 99 2.04 2.97 -1.93
C SER A 99 0.72 3.01 -2.70
N CYS A 100 0.76 2.80 -4.02
CA CYS A 100 -0.42 2.75 -4.88
C CYS A 100 -1.35 1.59 -4.48
N GLN A 101 -0.80 0.41 -4.24
CA GLN A 101 -1.57 -0.76 -3.80
C GLN A 101 -2.30 -0.50 -2.47
N MET A 102 -1.58 0.02 -1.47
CA MET A 102 -2.18 0.33 -0.16
C MET A 102 -3.27 1.39 -0.27
N MET A 103 -3.06 2.39 -1.13
CA MET A 103 -4.04 3.44 -1.37
C MET A 103 -5.30 2.93 -2.08
N ALA A 104 -5.14 2.03 -3.05
CA ALA A 104 -6.26 1.39 -3.73
C ALA A 104 -7.13 0.58 -2.76
N ASP A 105 -6.51 -0.20 -1.87
CA ASP A 105 -7.21 -1.00 -0.85
C ASP A 105 -8.04 -0.11 0.10
N GLU A 106 -7.49 1.02 0.53
CA GLU A 106 -8.19 1.92 1.44
C GLU A 106 -9.32 2.69 0.74
N ILE A 107 -9.15 3.06 -0.53
CA ILE A 107 -10.23 3.62 -1.36
C ILE A 107 -11.36 2.61 -1.49
N GLU A 108 -11.07 1.34 -1.73
CA GLU A 108 -12.10 0.30 -1.84
C GLU A 108 -12.86 0.13 -0.52
N ARG A 109 -12.16 0.08 0.63
CA ARG A 109 -12.78 0.03 1.96
C ARG A 109 -13.69 1.22 2.20
N THR A 110 -13.24 2.41 1.86
CA THR A 110 -14.03 3.64 2.00
C THR A 110 -15.28 3.60 1.12
N ARG A 111 -15.16 3.17 -0.14
CA ARG A 111 -16.31 2.99 -1.04
C ARG A 111 -17.32 1.99 -0.50
N ARG A 112 -16.86 0.85 0.02
CA ARG A 112 -17.75 -0.16 0.63
C ARG A 112 -18.49 0.42 1.85
N ARG A 113 -17.82 1.23 2.67
CA ARG A 113 -18.44 1.91 3.83
C ARG A 113 -19.50 2.91 3.38
N VAL A 114 -19.19 3.76 2.39
CA VAL A 114 -20.15 4.73 1.84
C VAL A 114 -21.39 4.01 1.31
N ASN A 115 -21.21 2.94 0.53
CA ASN A 115 -22.34 2.17 0.00
C ASN A 115 -23.20 1.53 1.11
N ALA A 116 -22.58 1.01 2.17
CA ALA A 116 -23.33 0.47 3.30
C ALA A 116 -24.13 1.55 4.04
N LEU A 117 -23.62 2.78 4.09
CA LEU A 117 -24.33 3.91 4.68
C LEU A 117 -25.52 4.32 3.80
N GLU A 118 -25.27 4.57 2.51
CA GLU A 118 -26.28 5.08 1.56
C GLU A 118 -27.43 4.11 1.33
N TYR A 119 -27.13 2.83 1.08
CA TYR A 119 -28.14 1.87 0.63
C TYR A 119 -28.68 0.98 1.74
N LYS A 120 -28.13 1.05 2.95
CA LYS A 120 -28.55 0.19 4.06
C LYS A 120 -28.84 0.95 5.34
N MET A 121 -27.85 1.64 5.92
CA MET A 121 -28.07 2.31 7.21
C MET A 121 -29.06 3.47 7.11
N ILE A 122 -28.90 4.38 6.13
CA ILE A 122 -29.78 5.54 6.00
C ILE A 122 -31.24 5.12 5.79
N PRO A 123 -31.59 4.24 4.83
CA PRO A 123 -32.97 3.79 4.66
C PRO A 123 -33.54 3.09 5.89
N GLN A 124 -32.75 2.24 6.56
CA GLN A 124 -33.20 1.56 7.79
C GLN A 124 -33.49 2.54 8.93
N LEU A 125 -32.68 3.59 9.06
CA LEU A 125 -32.90 4.62 10.07
C LEU A 125 -34.14 5.45 9.73
N GLU A 126 -34.36 5.81 8.47
CA GLU A 126 -35.58 6.51 8.02
C GLU A 126 -36.84 5.69 8.29
N ASP A 127 -36.83 4.40 7.94
CA ASP A 127 -37.94 3.47 8.24
C ASP A 127 -38.20 3.35 9.75
N THR A 128 -37.13 3.31 10.55
CA THR A 128 -37.22 3.24 12.02
C THR A 128 -37.83 4.52 12.59
N ILE A 129 -37.44 5.69 12.08
CA ILE A 129 -38.01 6.98 12.48
C ILE A 129 -39.50 7.00 12.16
N ALA A 130 -39.90 6.65 10.95
CA ALA A 130 -41.30 6.61 10.54
C ALA A 130 -42.14 5.64 11.38
N TYR A 131 -41.57 4.49 11.77
CA TYR A 131 -42.22 3.55 12.67
C TYR A 131 -42.44 4.14 14.08
N ILE A 132 -41.44 4.82 14.63
CA ILE A 132 -41.53 5.46 15.95
C ILE A 132 -42.60 6.56 15.93
N GLU A 133 -42.59 7.43 14.92
CA GLU A 133 -43.58 8.50 14.75
C GLU A 133 -45.00 7.95 14.68
N LYS A 134 -45.23 6.94 13.81
CA LYS A 134 -46.55 6.31 13.69
C LYS A 134 -47.03 5.66 14.99
N THR A 135 -46.12 5.07 15.75
CA THR A 135 -46.45 4.43 17.04
C THR A 135 -46.81 5.46 18.11
N LEU A 136 -46.11 6.59 18.13
CA LEU A 136 -46.42 7.73 19.01
C LEU A 136 -47.79 8.33 18.67
N ASP A 137 -48.06 8.60 17.39
CA ASP A 137 -49.35 9.13 16.93
C ASP A 137 -50.52 8.21 17.28
N GLU A 138 -50.35 6.90 17.11
CA GLU A 138 -51.38 5.91 17.48
C GLU A 138 -51.59 5.86 19.00
N SER A 139 -50.51 5.97 19.78
CA SER A 139 -50.59 6.06 21.24
C SER A 139 -51.34 7.32 21.69
N GLU A 140 -51.08 8.47 21.06
CA GLU A 140 -51.80 9.73 21.33
C GLU A 140 -53.28 9.65 20.95
N ARG A 141 -53.61 9.02 19.81
CA ARG A 141 -55.02 8.78 19.44
C ARG A 141 -55.71 7.90 20.48
N ALA A 142 -55.06 6.83 20.93
CA ALA A 142 -55.62 5.93 21.93
C ALA A 142 -55.80 6.58 23.31
N THR A 143 -54.96 7.55 23.69
CA THR A 143 -55.17 8.33 24.93
C THR A 143 -56.31 9.33 24.78
N LEU A 144 -56.44 10.02 23.65
CA LEU A 144 -57.55 10.93 23.37
C LEU A 144 -58.91 10.22 23.37
N THR A 145 -59.02 9.05 22.71
CA THR A 145 -60.28 8.28 22.73
C THR A 145 -60.64 7.81 24.15
N ARG A 146 -59.65 7.43 24.98
CA ARG A 146 -59.89 7.09 26.38
C ARG A 146 -60.39 8.27 27.19
N LEU A 147 -59.82 9.46 26.98
CA LEU A 147 -60.25 10.70 27.63
C LEU A 147 -61.69 11.06 27.26
N MET A 148 -62.04 11.08 25.97
CA MET A 148 -63.41 11.37 25.52
C MET A 148 -64.42 10.41 26.14
N LYS A 149 -64.12 9.10 26.12
CA LYS A 149 -65.02 8.09 26.68
C LYS A 149 -65.19 8.24 28.20
N SER A 150 -64.17 8.68 28.92
CA SER A 150 -64.30 8.95 30.36
C SER A 150 -65.17 10.16 30.65
N ILE A 151 -65.14 11.19 29.80
CA ILE A 151 -66.00 12.37 29.91
C ILE A 151 -67.45 11.99 29.59
N ASP A 152 -67.69 11.23 28.52
CA ASP A 152 -69.04 10.77 28.14
C ASP A 152 -69.72 9.96 29.25
N VAL A 153 -68.95 9.13 29.97
CA VAL A 153 -69.48 8.34 31.11
C VAL A 153 -69.92 9.25 32.24
N ILE A 154 -69.11 10.27 32.57
CA ILE A 154 -69.43 11.25 33.62
C ILE A 154 -70.70 12.05 33.23
N GLU A 155 -70.82 12.49 31.98
CA GLU A 155 -72.01 13.22 31.51
C GLU A 155 -73.28 12.36 31.46
N SER A 156 -73.16 11.03 31.35
CA SER A 156 -74.30 10.12 31.36
C SER A 156 -74.78 9.71 32.76
N GLU A 157 -73.97 10.00 33.80
CA GLU A 157 -74.30 9.73 35.21
C GLU A 157 -74.92 10.94 35.93
N ASP A 158 -74.88 12.14 35.32
CA ASP A 158 -75.62 13.35 35.73
C ASP A 158 -76.99 13.47 35.02
#